data_AF-A0A7G8BED6-F1
#
_entry.id   AF-A0A7G8BED6-F1
#
_cell.length_a   1.000
_cell.length_b   1.000
_cell.length_c   1.000
_cell.angle_alpha   90.00
_cell.angle_beta   90.00
_cell.angle_gamma   90.00
#
_symmetry.space_group_name_H-M   'P 1'
#
loop_
_entity.id
_entity.type
_entity.pdbx_description
1 polymer ?
#
loop_
_entity_poly.entity_id
_entity_poly.type
_entity_poly.pdbx_seq_one_letter_code
_entity_poly.pdbx_strand_id
1 'polypeptide(L)'
;MYIRRISTKFVAISAVVLTVMLAGSRPAFSRDKYETIDATAFGTGTQLGQNIGVTLNIYEFSTPADRTNLVQAFEKGQNQGLVTALQKMRAVGHIEITGTLGFDCAYIAMTPTPNGRRIVFATNRQIRFGEAWTDSQTMSYDLTAGVLELNDQDKSKSTGLLYPLAQLILDKEGKLQLDLNQNPWKLQDIIDWKGTAGVN
;
A
#
# COMPACT_ATOMS: atom_id res chain seq x y z
N MET A 1 -23.16 77.20 -18.73
CA MET A 1 -24.61 77.05 -18.46
C MET A 1 -24.82 75.66 -17.86
N TYR A 2 -25.24 75.60 -16.61
CA TYR A 2 -25.28 74.40 -15.76
C TYR A 2 -26.73 73.91 -15.70
N ILE A 3 -27.03 72.68 -16.15
CA ILE A 3 -28.30 72.02 -15.82
C ILE A 3 -28.05 70.53 -15.57
N ARG A 4 -28.08 70.16 -14.30
CA ARG A 4 -28.33 68.80 -13.81
C ARG A 4 -29.81 68.48 -13.97
N ARG A 5 -30.15 67.25 -14.37
CA ARG A 5 -31.31 66.56 -13.79
C ARG A 5 -31.09 65.06 -13.71
N ILE A 6 -31.57 64.53 -12.59
CA ILE A 6 -31.35 63.23 -11.96
C ILE A 6 -32.54 62.29 -12.28
N SER A 7 -32.33 60.98 -12.08
CA SER A 7 -33.32 59.93 -11.77
C SER A 7 -33.99 59.24 -12.98
N THR A 8 -34.24 57.92 -13.06
CA THR A 8 -34.01 56.76 -12.18
C THR A 8 -34.05 55.47 -13.03
N LYS A 9 -33.25 54.50 -12.58
CA LYS A 9 -33.05 53.08 -12.95
C LYS A 9 -34.16 52.36 -13.75
N PHE A 10 -33.73 51.63 -14.78
CA PHE A 10 -34.25 50.29 -15.08
C PHE A 10 -33.06 49.33 -15.20
N VAL A 11 -33.00 48.38 -14.27
CA VAL A 11 -32.12 47.22 -14.31
C VAL A 11 -32.70 46.29 -15.39
N ALA A 12 -32.04 46.20 -16.53
CA ALA A 12 -32.35 45.21 -17.55
C ALA A 12 -31.34 44.06 -17.45
N ILE A 13 -31.88 42.91 -17.11
CA ILE A 13 -31.28 41.59 -17.08
C ILE A 13 -30.81 41.22 -18.50
N SER A 14 -29.56 40.79 -18.64
CA SER A 14 -29.07 39.98 -19.78
C SER A 14 -27.98 39.08 -19.22
N ALA A 15 -28.34 37.90 -18.74
CA ALA A 15 -28.51 36.67 -19.54
C ALA A 15 -27.17 36.11 -20.02
N VAL A 16 -26.73 35.10 -19.27
CA VAL A 16 -26.04 33.89 -19.76
C VAL A 16 -24.64 34.09 -20.32
N VAL A 17 -23.61 34.05 -19.45
CA VAL A 17 -22.41 33.21 -19.62
C VAL A 17 -21.76 33.04 -18.24
N LEU A 18 -21.97 31.90 -17.57
CA LEU A 18 -20.95 31.31 -16.68
C LEU A 18 -21.27 29.83 -16.41
N THR A 19 -21.26 29.05 -17.48
CA THR A 19 -21.47 27.61 -17.47
C THR A 19 -20.16 26.87 -17.24
N VAL A 20 -19.48 27.03 -16.09
CA VAL A 20 -18.38 26.09 -15.69
C VAL A 20 -18.28 26.01 -14.17
N MET A 21 -19.17 25.22 -13.54
CA MET A 21 -18.91 24.61 -12.24
C MET A 21 -19.51 23.20 -12.22
N LEU A 22 -18.95 22.34 -13.06
CA LEU A 22 -18.94 20.89 -12.87
C LEU A 22 -17.51 20.48 -12.50
N ALA A 23 -16.99 21.08 -11.43
CA ALA A 23 -15.73 20.66 -10.85
C ALA A 23 -16.00 19.51 -9.86
N GLY A 24 -15.97 18.29 -10.40
CA GLY A 24 -15.41 17.14 -9.69
C GLY A 24 -16.14 16.64 -8.45
N SER A 25 -17.46 16.40 -8.54
CA SER A 25 -18.02 15.30 -7.76
C SER A 25 -17.46 14.01 -8.36
N ARG A 26 -16.28 13.57 -7.89
CA ARG A 26 -15.87 12.18 -8.14
C ARG A 26 -16.99 11.33 -7.53
N PRO A 27 -17.68 10.45 -8.29
CA PRO A 27 -18.49 9.46 -7.62
C PRO A 27 -17.57 8.79 -6.61
N ALA A 28 -18.01 8.72 -5.35
CA ALA A 28 -17.42 7.80 -4.41
C ALA A 28 -17.61 6.43 -5.07
N PHE A 29 -16.60 5.99 -5.80
CA PHE A 29 -16.55 4.65 -6.34
C PHE A 29 -16.77 3.77 -5.12
N SER A 30 -17.90 3.06 -5.11
CA SER A 30 -17.99 1.81 -4.36
C SER A 30 -16.66 1.11 -4.58
N ARG A 31 -15.90 0.85 -3.51
CA ARG A 31 -14.55 0.28 -3.61
C ARG A 31 -14.72 -1.06 -4.32
N ASP A 32 -14.46 -1.06 -5.61
CA ASP A 32 -14.65 -2.21 -6.48
C ASP A 32 -13.60 -3.25 -6.08
N LYS A 33 -14.08 -4.26 -5.34
CA LYS A 33 -13.50 -5.61 -5.22
C LYS A 33 -12.16 -5.68 -4.51
N TYR A 34 -12.22 -6.18 -3.27
CA TYR A 34 -11.04 -6.58 -2.52
C TYR A 34 -10.47 -7.88 -3.09
N GLU A 35 -9.17 -7.89 -3.36
CA GLU A 35 -8.41 -9.13 -3.54
C GLU A 35 -7.86 -9.53 -2.18
N THR A 36 -8.18 -10.74 -1.73
CA THR A 36 -7.70 -11.27 -0.45
C THR A 36 -6.74 -12.42 -0.75
N ILE A 37 -5.53 -12.33 -0.19
CA ILE A 37 -4.52 -13.38 -0.32
C ILE A 37 -4.25 -13.95 1.06
N ASP A 38 -4.61 -15.21 1.27
CA ASP A 38 -4.27 -15.96 2.46
C ASP A 38 -2.97 -16.73 2.24
N ALA A 39 -2.16 -16.83 3.28
CA ALA A 39 -0.92 -17.60 3.28
C ALA A 39 -0.59 -18.10 4.69
N THR A 40 0.22 -19.16 4.76
CA THR A 40 0.88 -19.57 5.99
C THR A 40 2.32 -19.07 5.97
N ALA A 41 2.69 -18.28 6.97
CA ALA A 41 4.06 -17.86 7.20
C ALA A 41 4.80 -18.91 8.02
N PHE A 42 5.88 -19.45 7.47
CA PHE A 42 6.77 -20.41 8.13
C PHE A 42 8.07 -19.72 8.54
N GLY A 43 8.39 -19.79 9.84
CA GLY A 43 9.61 -19.25 10.38
C GLY A 43 10.85 -19.95 9.82
N THR A 44 11.95 -19.21 9.67
CA THR A 44 13.21 -19.72 9.15
C THR A 44 14.35 -19.48 10.13
N GLY A 45 15.47 -20.21 9.95
CA GLY A 45 16.63 -20.11 10.86
C GLY A 45 16.25 -20.39 12.31
N THR A 46 16.39 -19.39 13.18
CA THR A 46 16.07 -19.48 14.61
C THR A 46 14.57 -19.60 14.90
N GLN A 47 13.70 -19.31 13.93
CA GLN A 47 12.23 -19.42 14.06
C GLN A 47 11.68 -20.71 13.44
N LEU A 48 12.53 -21.69 13.10
CA LEU A 48 12.11 -22.93 12.45
C LEU A 48 11.08 -23.70 13.31
N GLY A 49 10.01 -24.19 12.66
CA GLY A 49 8.92 -24.92 13.31
C GLY A 49 7.74 -24.05 13.73
N GLN A 50 7.85 -22.73 13.62
CA GLN A 50 6.72 -21.82 13.83
C GLN A 50 5.95 -21.62 12.52
N ASN A 51 4.62 -21.66 12.60
CA ASN A 51 3.72 -21.35 11.50
C ASN A 51 2.58 -20.43 11.96
N ILE A 52 2.29 -19.39 11.17
CA ILE A 52 1.32 -18.36 11.54
C ILE A 52 0.52 -17.98 10.30
N GLY A 53 -0.80 -17.84 10.44
CA GLY A 53 -1.68 -17.41 9.36
C GLY A 53 -1.49 -15.93 9.05
N VAL A 54 -1.45 -15.60 7.76
CA VAL A 54 -1.31 -14.25 7.23
C VAL A 54 -2.37 -14.03 6.15
N THR A 55 -3.10 -12.93 6.24
CA THR A 55 -4.09 -12.51 5.25
C THR A 55 -3.75 -11.11 4.76
N LEU A 56 -3.53 -10.94 3.46
CA LEU A 56 -3.34 -9.64 2.82
C LEU A 56 -4.60 -9.27 2.05
N ASN A 57 -5.29 -8.24 2.53
CA ASN A 57 -6.41 -7.61 1.85
C ASN A 57 -5.88 -6.45 0.99
N ILE A 58 -6.12 -6.51 -0.31
CA ILE A 58 -5.72 -5.49 -1.29
C ILE A 58 -6.96 -4.72 -1.71
N TYR A 59 -6.99 -3.43 -1.39
CA TYR A 59 -8.07 -2.53 -1.76
C TYR A 59 -7.84 -1.92 -3.14
N GLU A 60 -6.58 -1.64 -3.46
CA GLU A 60 -6.13 -1.09 -4.72
C GLU A 60 -4.61 -1.26 -4.85
N PHE A 61 -4.10 -1.08 -6.06
CA PHE A 61 -2.65 -1.01 -6.29
C PHE A 61 -2.16 0.42 -6.30
N SER A 62 -0.98 0.63 -5.72
CA SER A 62 -0.25 1.88 -5.74
C SER A 62 0.15 2.28 -7.16
N THR A 63 0.14 3.58 -7.40
CA THR A 63 0.46 4.17 -8.69
C THR A 63 1.96 4.34 -8.89
N PRO A 64 2.43 4.55 -10.14
CA PRO A 64 3.82 4.94 -10.39
C PRO A 64 4.23 6.23 -9.67
N ALA A 65 3.29 7.16 -9.44
CA ALA A 65 3.54 8.38 -8.69
C ALA A 65 3.80 8.11 -7.21
N ASP A 66 3.08 7.17 -6.60
CA ASP A 66 3.31 6.74 -5.22
C ASP A 66 4.72 6.17 -5.05
N ARG A 67 5.16 5.34 -6.00
CA ARG A 67 6.54 4.83 -6.03
C ARG A 67 7.56 5.96 -6.09
N THR A 68 7.36 6.94 -6.97
CA THR A 68 8.27 8.09 -7.11
C THR A 68 8.32 8.90 -5.82
N ASN A 69 7.19 9.12 -5.14
CA ASN A 69 7.14 9.82 -3.85
C ASN A 69 7.95 9.07 -2.78
N LEU A 70 7.84 7.75 -2.73
CA LEU A 70 8.61 6.92 -1.80
C LEU A 70 10.11 6.97 -2.07
N VAL A 71 10.52 6.90 -3.35
CA VAL A 71 11.93 7.06 -3.75
C VAL A 71 12.47 8.43 -3.34
N GLN A 72 11.76 9.52 -3.64
CA GLN A 72 12.18 10.87 -3.26
C GLN A 72 12.23 11.06 -1.74
N ALA A 73 11.29 10.45 -1.00
CA ALA A 73 11.30 10.49 0.45
C ALA A 73 12.52 9.77 1.02
N PHE A 74 12.87 8.63 0.43
CA PHE A 74 14.09 7.91 0.78
C PHE A 74 15.36 8.70 0.43
N GLU A 75 15.45 9.32 -0.75
CA GLU A 75 16.63 10.14 -1.12
C GLU A 75 16.86 11.30 -0.14
N LYS A 76 15.77 11.92 0.36
CA LYS A 76 15.84 13.08 1.27
C LYS A 76 16.10 12.71 2.73
N GLY A 77 15.53 11.60 3.20
CA GLY A 77 15.50 11.26 4.63
C GLY A 77 15.87 9.82 4.95
N GLN A 78 16.36 9.07 3.97
CA GLN A 78 16.67 7.64 4.06
C GLN A 78 15.45 6.86 4.59
N ASN A 79 15.67 5.86 5.44
CA ASN A 79 14.59 5.06 6.01
C ASN A 79 13.55 5.92 6.75
N GLN A 80 13.98 6.91 7.55
CA GLN A 80 13.06 7.77 8.29
C GLN A 80 12.16 8.60 7.36
N GLY A 81 12.71 9.09 6.25
CA GLY A 81 11.96 9.80 5.22
C GLY A 81 10.88 8.91 4.61
N LEU A 82 11.22 7.66 4.31
CA LEU A 82 10.30 6.68 3.76
C LEU A 82 9.18 6.31 4.72
N VAL A 83 9.51 6.03 5.99
CA VAL A 83 8.51 5.70 7.04
C VAL A 83 7.53 6.85 7.20
N THR A 84 8.05 8.08 7.26
CA THR A 84 7.22 9.28 7.34
C THR A 84 6.33 9.43 6.12
N ALA A 85 6.81 9.07 4.93
CA ALA A 85 6.01 9.09 3.71
C ALA A 85 4.91 8.01 3.73
N LEU A 86 5.24 6.76 4.06
CA LEU A 86 4.29 5.66 4.20
C LEU A 86 3.20 5.96 5.25
N GLN A 87 3.56 6.58 6.37
CA GLN A 87 2.60 7.02 7.40
C GLN A 87 1.62 8.08 6.91
N LYS A 88 2.01 8.91 5.93
CA LYS A 88 1.16 9.96 5.35
C LYS A 88 0.35 9.49 4.15
N MET A 89 0.78 8.39 3.52
CA MET A 89 0.08 7.79 2.41
C MET A 89 -1.21 7.13 2.89
N ARG A 90 -2.22 7.15 2.02
CA ARG A 90 -3.48 6.45 2.29
C ARG A 90 -3.25 4.94 2.26
N ALA A 91 -3.91 4.22 3.15
CA ALA A 91 -3.95 2.76 3.10
C ALA A 91 -4.58 2.27 1.77
N VAL A 92 -3.85 1.40 1.09
CA VAL A 92 -4.23 0.72 -0.16
C VAL A 92 -4.51 -0.77 0.06
N GLY A 93 -4.26 -1.26 1.27
CA GLY A 93 -4.62 -2.59 1.74
C GLY A 93 -4.44 -2.73 3.24
N HIS A 94 -4.59 -3.95 3.74
CA HIS A 94 -4.46 -4.29 5.16
C HIS A 94 -3.92 -5.70 5.30
N ILE A 95 -2.95 -5.91 6.19
CA ILE A 95 -2.38 -7.22 6.48
C ILE A 95 -2.80 -7.65 7.89
N GLU A 96 -3.41 -8.82 7.96
CA GLU A 96 -3.78 -9.48 9.20
C GLU A 96 -2.84 -10.63 9.45
N ILE A 97 -2.45 -10.76 10.70
CA ILE A 97 -1.59 -11.84 11.16
C ILE A 97 -2.24 -12.42 12.39
N THR A 98 -2.37 -13.74 12.43
CA THR A 98 -3.00 -14.43 13.55
C THR A 98 -2.37 -13.98 14.87
N GLY A 99 -3.20 -13.48 15.80
CA GLY A 99 -2.75 -12.95 17.09
C GLY A 99 -2.39 -11.47 17.13
N THR A 100 -2.60 -10.72 16.04
CA THR A 100 -2.42 -9.26 15.97
C THR A 100 -3.71 -8.54 15.57
N LEU A 101 -3.78 -7.22 15.78
CA LEU A 101 -4.89 -6.37 15.34
C LEU A 101 -4.87 -6.08 13.82
N GLY A 102 -3.87 -6.59 13.09
CA GLY A 102 -3.62 -6.23 11.71
C GLY A 102 -3.01 -4.83 11.53
N PHE A 103 -2.49 -4.57 10.33
CA PHE A 103 -1.74 -3.35 9.99
C PHE A 103 -2.12 -2.85 8.61
N ASP A 104 -2.21 -1.52 8.47
CA ASP A 104 -2.48 -0.92 7.17
C ASP A 104 -1.26 -1.00 6.25
N CYS A 105 -1.51 -1.39 5.00
CA CYS A 105 -0.55 -1.35 3.92
C CYS A 105 -0.71 -0.04 3.17
N ALA A 106 0.31 0.83 3.23
CA ALA A 106 0.31 2.12 2.54
C ALA A 106 0.82 2.00 1.09
N TYR A 107 1.49 0.90 0.77
CA TYR A 107 1.99 0.63 -0.58
C TYR A 107 1.79 -0.83 -0.96
N ILE A 108 1.18 -1.08 -2.11
CA ILE A 108 1.02 -2.41 -2.72
C ILE A 108 1.21 -2.26 -4.23
N ALA A 109 2.25 -2.86 -4.80
CA ALA A 109 2.53 -2.85 -6.22
C ALA A 109 2.32 -4.24 -6.83
N MET A 110 1.75 -4.27 -8.03
CA MET A 110 1.62 -5.48 -8.84
C MET A 110 2.45 -5.34 -10.10
N THR A 111 3.23 -6.37 -10.41
CA THR A 111 3.96 -6.48 -11.68
C THR A 111 3.59 -7.81 -12.36
N PRO A 112 3.10 -7.81 -13.60
CA PRO A 112 2.84 -9.04 -14.34
C PRO A 112 4.12 -9.88 -14.49
N THR A 113 3.99 -11.19 -14.40
CA THR A 113 5.07 -12.16 -14.70
C THR A 113 4.59 -13.12 -15.78
N PRO A 114 5.48 -13.88 -16.45
CA PRO A 114 5.07 -14.79 -17.52
C PRO A 114 3.99 -15.81 -17.12
N ASN A 115 3.97 -16.23 -15.85
CA ASN A 115 3.08 -17.28 -15.34
C ASN A 115 2.05 -16.75 -14.32
N GLY A 116 1.97 -15.43 -14.11
CA GLY A 116 1.06 -14.82 -13.15
C GLY A 116 1.46 -13.39 -12.81
N ARG A 117 1.71 -13.12 -11.52
CA ARG A 117 2.09 -11.77 -11.08
C ARG A 117 2.90 -11.77 -9.79
N ARG A 118 3.70 -10.72 -9.63
CA ARG A 118 4.41 -10.38 -8.41
C ARG A 118 3.66 -9.28 -7.66
N ILE A 119 3.37 -9.50 -6.39
CA ILE A 119 2.85 -8.48 -5.47
C ILE A 119 3.97 -8.09 -4.51
N VAL A 120 4.19 -6.79 -4.33
CA VAL A 120 5.10 -6.23 -3.32
C VAL A 120 4.28 -5.31 -2.44
N PHE A 121 4.32 -5.50 -1.12
CA PHE A 121 3.62 -4.64 -0.18
C PHE A 121 4.53 -4.12 0.93
N ALA A 122 4.19 -2.95 1.47
CA ALA A 122 4.84 -2.35 2.63
C ALA A 122 3.80 -1.74 3.58
N THR A 123 3.98 -2.03 4.86
CA THR A 123 3.21 -1.44 5.95
C THR A 123 3.89 -0.17 6.45
N ASN A 124 3.15 0.65 7.18
CA ASN A 124 3.66 1.86 7.82
C ASN A 124 4.25 1.60 9.23
N ARG A 125 4.27 0.34 9.70
CA ARG A 125 4.69 -0.07 11.05
C ARG A 125 5.25 -1.48 11.06
N GLN A 126 6.14 -1.72 12.02
CA GLN A 126 6.70 -3.02 12.34
C GLN A 126 5.65 -4.01 12.87
N ILE A 127 5.66 -5.23 12.35
CA ILE A 127 4.88 -6.37 12.82
C ILE A 127 5.70 -7.18 13.83
N ARG A 128 5.08 -7.52 14.98
CA ARG A 128 5.65 -8.40 16.01
C ARG A 128 4.84 -9.70 16.10
N PHE A 129 5.48 -10.82 15.78
CA PHE A 129 4.97 -12.19 15.96
C PHE A 129 5.20 -12.76 17.38
N GLY A 130 4.20 -12.75 18.26
CA GLY A 130 4.22 -13.46 19.56
C GLY A 130 5.28 -13.02 20.59
N GLU A 131 5.36 -13.67 21.76
CA GLU A 131 6.25 -13.30 22.89
C GLU A 131 7.77 -13.38 22.62
N ALA A 132 8.19 -13.87 21.45
CA ALA A 132 9.60 -14.11 21.13
C ALA A 132 10.39 -12.88 20.63
N TRP A 133 9.79 -11.68 20.61
CA TRP A 133 10.55 -10.44 20.34
C TRP A 133 11.17 -9.95 21.63
N THR A 134 12.17 -10.67 22.12
CA THR A 134 12.99 -10.19 23.22
C THR A 134 13.79 -8.98 22.75
N ASP A 135 13.73 -7.95 23.58
CA ASP A 135 14.36 -6.65 23.45
C ASP A 135 15.83 -6.78 23.04
N SER A 136 16.14 -6.50 21.76
CA SER A 136 17.48 -6.10 21.35
C SER A 136 17.43 -5.23 20.07
N GLN A 137 17.75 -3.96 20.28
CA GLN A 137 18.30 -2.94 19.37
C GLN A 137 18.24 -3.25 17.86
N THR A 138 17.56 -2.45 17.04
CA THR A 138 17.99 -1.08 16.70
C THR A 138 16.78 -0.29 16.21
N MET A 139 16.66 0.99 16.61
CA MET A 139 15.56 1.92 16.27
C MET A 139 15.41 2.22 14.76
N SER A 140 16.08 1.46 13.88
CA SER A 140 16.14 1.68 12.42
C SER A 140 15.27 0.72 11.61
N TYR A 141 14.70 -0.32 12.21
CA TYR A 141 13.82 -1.30 11.54
C TYR A 141 12.38 -1.13 11.99
N ASP A 142 11.64 -0.26 11.32
CA ASP A 142 10.30 0.17 11.67
C ASP A 142 9.24 -0.16 10.60
N LEU A 143 9.63 -0.89 9.55
CA LEU A 143 8.75 -1.32 8.48
C LEU A 143 8.60 -2.83 8.45
N THR A 144 7.43 -3.28 7.96
CA THR A 144 7.23 -4.63 7.49
C THR A 144 6.93 -4.59 6.00
N ALA A 145 7.51 -5.53 5.27
CA ALA A 145 7.28 -5.66 3.85
C ALA A 145 7.12 -7.12 3.48
N GLY A 146 6.58 -7.38 2.30
CA GLY A 146 6.54 -8.72 1.75
C GLY A 146 6.46 -8.74 0.24
N VAL A 147 6.81 -9.90 -0.30
CA VAL A 147 6.75 -10.20 -1.72
C VAL A 147 5.99 -11.51 -1.90
N LEU A 148 5.02 -11.52 -2.80
CA LEU A 148 4.30 -12.71 -3.23
C LEU A 148 4.54 -12.91 -4.72
N GLU A 149 4.99 -14.09 -5.09
CA GLU A 149 5.08 -14.58 -6.46
C GLU A 149 3.89 -15.51 -6.69
N LEU A 150 2.86 -14.99 -7.35
CA LEU A 150 1.64 -15.73 -7.62
C LEU A 150 1.73 -16.35 -9.00
N ASN A 151 1.44 -17.65 -9.06
CA ASN A 151 1.39 -18.40 -10.30
C ASN A 151 -0.06 -18.74 -10.63
N ASP A 152 -0.59 -18.09 -11.67
CA ASP A 152 -1.98 -18.23 -12.09
C ASP A 152 -2.20 -19.54 -12.89
N GLN A 153 -1.13 -20.16 -13.41
CA GLN A 153 -1.19 -21.45 -14.12
C GLN A 153 -1.13 -22.65 -13.17
N ASP A 154 -0.38 -22.52 -12.08
CA ASP A 154 -0.17 -23.55 -11.07
C ASP A 154 -0.06 -22.92 -9.68
N LYS A 155 -1.20 -22.83 -8.99
CA LYS A 155 -1.31 -22.16 -7.69
C LYS A 155 -0.37 -22.75 -6.64
N SER A 156 -0.05 -24.05 -6.73
CA SER A 156 0.87 -24.73 -5.81
C SER A 156 2.32 -24.24 -5.90
N LYS A 157 2.66 -23.57 -7.00
CA LYS A 157 3.97 -22.93 -7.21
C LYS A 157 4.00 -21.48 -6.77
N SER A 158 2.90 -20.95 -6.21
CA SER A 158 2.91 -19.62 -5.62
C SER A 158 3.77 -19.64 -4.36
N THR A 159 4.61 -18.62 -4.19
CA THR A 159 5.52 -18.51 -3.05
C THR A 159 5.57 -17.08 -2.56
N GLY A 160 6.09 -16.86 -1.37
CA GLY A 160 6.37 -15.50 -0.93
C GLY A 160 7.35 -15.42 0.22
N LEU A 161 7.70 -14.20 0.55
CA LEU A 161 8.57 -13.84 1.66
C LEU A 161 7.94 -12.69 2.42
N LEU A 162 7.88 -12.82 3.73
CA LEU A 162 7.48 -11.76 4.64
C LEU A 162 8.68 -11.35 5.49
N TYR A 163 8.85 -10.04 5.63
CA TYR A 163 9.96 -9.40 6.32
C TYR A 163 9.40 -8.57 7.48
N PRO A 164 9.25 -9.15 8.68
CA PRO A 164 8.63 -8.47 9.82
C PRO A 164 9.46 -7.27 10.31
N LEU A 165 10.78 -7.38 10.16
CA LEU A 165 11.76 -6.33 10.39
C LEU A 165 12.47 -6.01 9.07
N ALA A 166 11.98 -5.02 8.34
CA ALA A 166 12.62 -4.56 7.12
C ALA A 166 13.07 -3.10 7.28
N GLN A 167 14.19 -2.79 6.65
CA GLN A 167 14.57 -1.44 6.27
C GLN A 167 14.56 -1.41 4.75
N LEU A 168 14.11 -0.33 4.13
CA LEU A 168 14.36 -0.17 2.69
C LEU A 168 15.73 0.46 2.48
N ILE A 169 16.42 -0.02 1.46
CA ILE A 169 17.64 0.57 0.92
C ILE A 169 17.41 0.83 -0.58
N LEU A 170 18.04 1.86 -1.15
CA LEU A 170 18.13 1.95 -2.60
C LEU A 170 19.36 1.18 -3.06
N ASP A 171 19.21 0.38 -4.11
CA ASP A 171 20.37 -0.16 -4.80
C ASP A 171 21.11 0.89 -5.62
N LYS A 172 22.24 0.50 -6.19
CA LYS A 172 23.09 1.39 -6.99
C LYS A 172 22.37 1.91 -8.24
N GLU A 173 21.28 1.27 -8.64
CA GLU A 173 20.42 1.61 -9.76
C GLU A 173 19.19 2.44 -9.34
N GLY A 174 19.08 2.85 -8.07
CA GLY A 174 17.98 3.65 -7.56
C GLY A 174 16.66 2.89 -7.44
N LYS A 175 16.70 1.56 -7.39
CA LYS A 175 15.53 0.72 -7.09
C LYS A 175 15.45 0.47 -5.60
N LEU A 176 14.23 0.54 -5.08
CA LEU A 176 13.90 0.15 -3.72
C LEU A 176 14.19 -1.35 -3.54
N GLN A 177 15.14 -1.65 -2.67
CA GLN A 177 15.45 -2.98 -2.14
C GLN A 177 15.14 -3.01 -0.65
N LEU A 178 14.96 -4.20 -0.10
CA LEU A 178 14.77 -4.40 1.33
C LEU A 178 16.09 -4.89 1.92
N ASP A 179 16.62 -4.14 2.89
CA ASP A 179 17.65 -4.63 3.80
C ASP A 179 16.98 -5.30 4.99
N LEU A 180 17.48 -6.48 5.33
CA LEU A 180 16.78 -7.44 6.18
C LEU A 180 17.64 -7.71 7.40
N ASN A 181 17.19 -7.25 8.57
CA ASN A 181 17.91 -7.52 9.82
C ASN A 181 17.84 -8.99 10.25
N GLN A 182 16.88 -9.76 9.70
CA GLN A 182 16.53 -11.10 10.13
C GLN A 182 16.09 -11.97 8.96
N ASN A 183 16.10 -13.29 9.18
CA ASN A 183 15.66 -14.24 8.17
C ASN A 183 14.17 -14.02 7.83
N PRO A 184 13.80 -14.02 6.53
CA PRO A 184 12.42 -13.89 6.13
C PRO A 184 11.57 -15.08 6.57
N TRP A 185 10.29 -14.82 6.80
CA TRP A 185 9.29 -15.87 6.91
C TRP A 185 8.88 -16.29 5.50
N LYS A 186 8.87 -17.60 5.23
CA LYS A 186 8.42 -18.13 3.94
C LYS A 186 6.90 -18.16 3.93
N LEU A 187 6.29 -17.52 2.95
CA LEU A 187 4.86 -17.61 2.70
C LEU A 187 4.61 -18.79 1.75
N GLN A 188 3.81 -19.75 2.21
CA GLN A 188 3.36 -20.91 1.43
C GLN A 188 1.86 -21.14 1.68
N ASP A 189 1.30 -22.18 1.08
CA ASP A 189 -0.13 -22.49 1.13
C ASP A 189 -0.98 -21.28 0.70
N ILE A 190 -0.53 -20.61 -0.36
CA ILE A 190 -1.09 -19.33 -0.79
C ILE A 190 -2.42 -19.56 -1.52
N ILE A 191 -3.47 -18.89 -1.04
CA ILE A 191 -4.79 -18.87 -1.67
C ILE A 191 -5.12 -17.43 -2.06
N ASP A 192 -5.40 -17.24 -3.35
CA ASP A 192 -5.75 -15.95 -3.93
C ASP A 192 -7.24 -15.88 -4.25
N TRP A 193 -7.95 -15.03 -3.51
CA TRP A 193 -9.36 -14.70 -3.68
C TRP A 193 -9.49 -13.40 -4.47
N LYS A 194 -9.60 -13.55 -5.78
CA LYS A 194 -9.95 -12.46 -6.69
C LYS A 194 -11.40 -12.05 -6.43
N GLY A 195 -11.63 -10.89 -5.82
CA GLY A 195 -12.98 -10.37 -5.58
C GLY A 195 -13.86 -10.50 -6.82
N THR A 196 -15.01 -11.18 -6.68
CA THR A 196 -15.86 -11.56 -7.83
C THR A 196 -16.53 -10.33 -8.45
N ALA A 197 -16.56 -10.26 -9.78
CA ALA A 197 -17.44 -9.33 -10.48
C ALA A 197 -18.89 -9.81 -10.40
N GLY A 198 -19.73 -9.13 -9.59
CA GLY A 198 -21.19 -9.24 -9.72
C GLY A 198 -21.92 -10.15 -8.73
N VAL A 199 -21.36 -10.44 -7.56
CA VAL A 199 -22.14 -10.96 -6.42
C VAL A 199 -21.89 -10.09 -5.20
N ASN A 200 -22.70 -9.04 -5.09
CA ASN A 200 -23.12 -8.38 -3.86
C ASN A 200 -24.59 -8.00 -4.05
#